data_AF-A0A2T7NRG4-F1
#
_entry.id   AF-A0A2T7NRG4-F1
#
_cell.length_a   1.000
_cell.length_b   1.000
_cell.length_c   1.000
_cell.angle_alpha   90.00
_cell.angle_beta   90.00
_cell.angle_gamma   90.00
#
_symmetry.space_group_name_H-M   'P 1'
#
loop_
_entity.id
_entity.type
_entity.pdbx_description
1 polymer ?
#
loop_
_entity_poly.entity_id
_entity_poly.type
_entity_poly.pdbx_seq_one_letter_code
_entity_poly.pdbx_strand_id
1 'polypeptide(L)'
;MTNPAIQNDFSYYRRTLSRRKMANEDEFHEGEVAVSNEMANRMSLFYAQATPMLKTLSDITSHFVSQHKELPVEQTTDCLSTMANICRVMIENPVYNSRFKSDETKFFCLRVMVGVIILYDHVHPVGAFAKTSGIEVKSSIKLLKDQEPGKVEGLLNALRYTTKHLQDESTPRQIKTLLA
;
A
#
# COMPACT_ATOMS: atom_id res chain seq x y z
N MET A 1 -6.14 -5.64 6.56
CA MET A 1 -6.04 -7.07 6.16
C MET A 1 -6.61 -8.03 7.21
N THR A 2 -6.36 -7.84 8.51
CA THR A 2 -6.73 -8.83 9.55
C THR A 2 -8.14 -8.71 10.12
N ASN A 3 -8.92 -7.70 9.71
CA ASN A 3 -10.28 -7.49 10.19
C ASN A 3 -11.30 -7.66 9.04
N PRO A 4 -11.84 -8.89 8.82
CA PRO A 4 -12.82 -9.14 7.77
C PRO A 4 -14.20 -8.51 8.08
N ALA A 5 -14.48 -8.16 9.35
CA ALA A 5 -15.75 -7.58 9.75
C ALA A 5 -16.01 -6.24 9.05
N ILE A 6 -14.98 -5.44 8.76
CA ILE A 6 -15.12 -4.14 8.09
C ILE A 6 -15.89 -4.26 6.75
N GLN A 7 -15.50 -5.21 5.90
CA GLN A 7 -16.19 -5.41 4.61
C GLN A 7 -17.57 -6.05 4.80
N ASN A 8 -17.71 -6.98 5.75
CA ASN A 8 -18.97 -7.67 6.03
C ASN A 8 -20.04 -6.72 6.56
N ASP A 9 -19.68 -5.90 7.54
CA ASP A 9 -20.56 -4.93 8.19
C ASP A 9 -21.01 -3.88 7.19
N PHE A 10 -20.09 -3.36 6.37
CA PHE A 10 -20.44 -2.39 5.34
C PHE A 10 -21.34 -3.01 4.25
N SER A 11 -21.08 -4.26 3.86
CA SER A 11 -21.94 -4.98 2.91
C SER A 11 -23.33 -5.23 3.49
N TYR A 12 -23.44 -5.56 4.78
CA TYR A 12 -24.71 -5.71 5.47
C TYR A 12 -25.47 -4.38 5.54
N TYR A 13 -24.81 -3.29 5.92
CA TYR A 13 -25.36 -1.94 5.92
C TYR A 13 -26.00 -1.59 4.58
N ARG A 14 -25.26 -1.78 3.47
CA ARG A 14 -25.76 -1.49 2.11
C ARG A 14 -27.01 -2.29 1.76
N ARG A 15 -27.03 -3.60 2.05
CA ARG A 15 -28.17 -4.47 1.78
C ARG A 15 -29.41 -4.06 2.59
N THR A 16 -29.22 -3.74 3.86
CA THR A 16 -30.32 -3.34 4.75
C THR A 16 -30.88 -1.99 4.37
N LEU A 17 -30.03 -1.01 4.02
CA LEU A 17 -30.47 0.30 3.55
C LEU A 17 -31.27 0.18 2.24
N SER A 18 -30.81 -0.64 1.29
CA SER A 18 -31.52 -0.87 0.02
C SER A 18 -32.90 -1.48 0.24
N ARG A 19 -33.02 -2.50 1.11
CA ARG A 19 -34.31 -3.12 1.42
C ARG A 19 -35.26 -2.15 2.11
N ARG A 20 -34.75 -1.33 3.04
CA ARG A 20 -35.57 -0.36 3.77
C ARG A 20 -36.13 0.72 2.84
N LYS A 21 -35.33 1.20 1.88
CA LYS A 21 -35.78 2.13 0.84
C LYS A 21 -36.92 1.57 -0.01
N MET A 22 -36.85 0.29 -0.38
CA MET A 22 -37.90 -0.38 -1.16
C MET A 22 -39.19 -0.64 -0.35
N ALA A 23 -39.08 -0.82 0.97
CA ALA A 23 -40.23 -1.13 1.82
C ALA A 23 -41.02 0.12 2.25
N ASN A 24 -40.33 1.25 2.45
CA ASN A 24 -40.91 2.49 2.97
C ASN A 24 -40.62 3.67 2.03
N GLU A 25 -41.02 3.58 0.75
CA GLU A 25 -40.78 4.63 -0.25
C GLU A 25 -41.35 5.99 0.18
N ASP A 26 -42.50 6.01 0.86
CA ASP A 26 -43.18 7.25 1.28
C ASP A 26 -42.60 7.90 2.56
N GLU A 27 -41.81 7.18 3.37
CA GLU A 27 -41.19 7.70 4.61
C GLU A 27 -39.71 8.07 4.44
N PHE A 28 -39.09 7.76 3.29
CA PHE A 28 -37.66 7.98 3.08
C PHE A 28 -37.38 9.38 2.54
N HIS A 29 -37.14 10.33 3.43
CA HIS A 29 -36.61 11.64 3.03
C HIS A 29 -35.13 11.54 2.66
N GLU A 30 -34.73 12.07 1.49
CA GLU A 30 -33.35 12.03 0.97
C GLU A 30 -32.29 12.59 1.95
N GLY A 31 -32.70 13.37 2.96
CA GLY A 31 -31.83 13.92 4.00
C GLY A 31 -31.58 13.04 5.23
N GLU A 32 -32.30 11.92 5.43
CA GLU A 32 -32.10 11.04 6.59
C GLU A 32 -30.96 10.03 6.40
N VAL A 33 -30.51 9.81 5.15
CA VAL A 33 -29.50 8.82 4.83
C VAL A 33 -28.12 9.47 4.85
N ALA A 34 -27.35 9.20 5.92
CA ALA A 34 -26.00 9.73 6.07
C ALA A 34 -25.02 9.34 4.94
N VAL A 35 -25.30 8.25 4.19
CA VAL A 35 -24.43 7.75 3.11
C VAL A 35 -25.20 7.60 1.80
N SER A 36 -24.91 8.44 0.82
CA SER A 36 -25.47 8.35 -0.53
C SER A 36 -25.02 7.07 -1.24
N ASN A 37 -25.76 6.64 -2.27
CA ASN A 37 -25.39 5.45 -3.05
C ASN A 37 -24.04 5.62 -3.76
N GLU A 38 -23.73 6.83 -4.24
CA GLU A 38 -22.44 7.16 -4.84
C GLU A 38 -21.30 7.01 -3.82
N MET A 39 -21.45 7.60 -2.63
CA MET A 39 -20.46 7.47 -1.56
C MET A 39 -20.29 6.00 -1.17
N ALA A 40 -21.39 5.25 -1.06
CA ALA A 40 -21.34 3.83 -0.72
C ALA A 40 -20.57 3.00 -1.77
N ASN A 41 -20.71 3.31 -3.06
CA ASN A 41 -19.95 2.67 -4.12
C ASN A 41 -18.44 2.96 -4.00
N ARG A 42 -18.06 4.23 -3.74
CA ARG A 42 -16.66 4.61 -3.50
C ARG A 42 -16.08 3.90 -2.28
N MET A 43 -16.83 3.84 -1.18
CA MET A 43 -16.44 3.12 0.03
C MET A 43 -16.25 1.62 -0.21
N SER A 44 -17.12 0.99 -1.01
CA SER A 44 -16.97 -0.43 -1.36
C SER A 44 -15.69 -0.69 -2.15
N LEU A 45 -15.38 0.15 -3.15
CA LEU A 45 -14.12 0.03 -3.90
C LEU A 45 -12.90 0.28 -3.01
N PHE A 46 -12.99 1.22 -2.06
CA PHE A 46 -11.93 1.50 -1.09
C PHE A 46 -11.67 0.29 -0.19
N TYR A 47 -12.69 -0.26 0.46
CA TYR A 47 -12.52 -1.40 1.38
C TYR A 47 -12.23 -2.72 0.67
N ALA A 48 -12.52 -2.86 -0.63
CA ALA A 48 -12.15 -4.03 -1.41
C ALA A 48 -10.64 -4.19 -1.62
N GLN A 49 -9.86 -3.11 -1.47
CA GLN A 49 -8.40 -3.15 -1.59
C GLN A 49 -7.75 -3.84 -0.38
N ALA A 50 -6.69 -4.62 -0.62
CA ALA A 50 -5.91 -5.24 0.46
C ALA A 50 -5.34 -4.20 1.45
N THR A 51 -4.86 -3.07 0.91
CA THR A 51 -4.33 -1.93 1.67
C THR A 51 -4.99 -0.62 1.21
N PRO A 52 -6.21 -0.30 1.69
CA PRO A 52 -7.00 0.83 1.17
C PRO A 52 -6.26 2.16 1.17
N MET A 53 -5.67 2.55 2.30
CA MET A 53 -4.94 3.82 2.44
C MET A 53 -3.71 3.88 1.51
N LEU A 54 -2.97 2.78 1.39
CA LEU A 54 -1.77 2.75 0.54
C LEU A 54 -2.12 2.77 -0.95
N LYS A 55 -3.25 2.16 -1.34
CA LYS A 55 -3.76 2.27 -2.71
C LYS A 55 -4.11 3.72 -3.04
N THR A 56 -4.82 4.40 -2.14
CA THR A 56 -5.15 5.83 -2.30
C THR A 56 -3.89 6.69 -2.44
N LEU A 57 -2.87 6.47 -1.59
CA LEU A 57 -1.60 7.19 -1.71
C LEU A 57 -0.91 6.89 -3.05
N SER A 58 -0.87 5.63 -3.49
CA SER A 58 -0.27 5.23 -4.77
C SER A 58 -0.96 5.92 -5.96
N ASP A 59 -2.29 6.02 -5.91
CA ASP A 59 -3.08 6.71 -6.94
C ASP A 59 -2.83 8.21 -6.95
N ILE A 60 -2.76 8.85 -5.76
CA ILE A 60 -2.46 10.27 -5.63
C ILE A 60 -1.04 10.57 -6.13
N THR A 61 -0.04 9.77 -5.78
CA THR A 61 1.34 9.98 -6.25
C THR A 61 1.44 9.78 -7.76
N SER A 62 0.77 8.76 -8.32
CA SER A 62 0.70 8.56 -9.76
C SER A 62 0.00 9.73 -10.46
N HIS A 63 -1.08 10.24 -9.86
CA HIS A 63 -1.80 11.40 -10.37
C HIS A 63 -0.93 12.67 -10.35
N PHE A 64 -0.22 12.93 -9.25
CA PHE A 64 0.71 14.05 -9.12
C PHE A 64 1.71 14.08 -10.27
N VAL A 65 2.39 12.95 -10.54
CA VAL A 65 3.36 12.83 -11.63
C VAL A 65 2.69 12.99 -13.01
N SER A 66 1.47 12.48 -13.18
CA SER A 66 0.75 12.62 -14.45
C SER A 66 0.29 14.04 -14.75
N GLN A 67 0.02 14.84 -13.71
CA GLN A 67 -0.45 16.23 -13.82
C GLN A 67 0.70 17.21 -14.02
N HIS A 68 1.86 16.96 -13.40
CA HIS A 68 3.01 17.86 -13.42
C HIS A 68 4.08 17.37 -14.40
N LYS A 69 3.73 17.30 -15.69
CA LYS A 69 4.62 16.77 -16.75
C LYS A 69 5.86 17.65 -17.00
N GLU A 70 5.83 18.89 -16.53
CA GLU A 70 6.96 19.81 -16.53
C GLU A 70 8.08 19.41 -15.54
N LEU A 71 7.75 18.58 -14.55
CA LEU A 71 8.72 18.04 -13.59
C LEU A 71 9.24 16.68 -14.09
N PRO A 72 10.57 16.46 -14.08
CA PRO A 72 11.13 15.15 -14.35
C PRO A 72 10.62 14.11 -13.34
N VAL A 73 10.14 12.96 -13.84
CA VAL A 73 9.63 11.85 -13.01
C VAL A 73 10.69 11.39 -12.02
N GLU A 74 11.96 11.47 -12.43
CA GLU A 74 13.14 11.13 -11.63
C GLU A 74 13.16 11.88 -10.29
N GLN A 75 12.71 13.15 -10.23
CA GLN A 75 12.70 13.89 -8.97
C GLN A 75 11.80 13.24 -7.92
N THR A 76 10.66 12.70 -8.36
CA THR A 76 9.73 11.99 -7.46
C THR A 76 10.28 10.60 -7.13
N THR A 77 10.73 9.85 -8.14
CA THR A 77 11.17 8.48 -7.95
C THR A 77 12.49 8.40 -7.17
N ASP A 78 13.40 9.36 -7.34
CA ASP A 78 14.67 9.44 -6.60
C ASP A 78 14.43 9.82 -5.13
N CYS A 79 13.44 10.67 -4.86
CA CYS A 79 13.03 10.96 -3.49
C CYS A 79 12.54 9.68 -2.79
N LEU A 80 11.64 8.94 -3.45
CA LEU A 80 11.08 7.69 -2.92
C LEU A 80 12.16 6.60 -2.74
N SER A 81 13.04 6.43 -3.72
CA SER A 81 14.12 5.44 -3.65
C SER A 81 15.15 5.80 -2.58
N THR A 82 15.49 7.09 -2.42
CA THR A 82 16.38 7.57 -1.36
C THR A 82 15.79 7.26 0.02
N MET A 83 14.50 7.53 0.24
CA MET A 83 13.82 7.19 1.49
C MET A 83 13.83 5.69 1.76
N ALA A 84 13.59 4.86 0.73
CA ALA A 84 13.60 3.40 0.83
C ALA A 84 14.99 2.90 1.26
N ASN A 85 16.03 3.40 0.59
CA ASN A 85 17.42 3.01 0.82
C ASN A 85 17.92 3.48 2.20
N ILE A 86 17.56 4.69 2.65
CA ILE A 86 17.88 5.17 3.99
C ILE A 86 17.25 4.25 5.05
N CYS A 87 15.95 3.95 4.92
CA CYS A 87 15.27 3.06 5.86
C CYS A 87 15.91 1.65 5.90
N ARG A 88 16.26 1.11 4.72
CA ARG A 88 16.96 -0.18 4.62
C ARG A 88 18.32 -0.13 5.32
N VAL A 89 19.17 0.85 4.98
CA VAL A 89 20.55 0.97 5.50
C VAL A 89 20.55 1.19 7.01
N MET A 90 19.62 1.97 7.56
CA MET A 90 19.54 2.20 9.01
C MET A 90 19.31 0.90 9.80
N ILE A 91 18.56 -0.05 9.24
CA ILE A 91 18.22 -1.31 9.92
C ILE A 91 19.23 -2.41 9.56
N GLU A 92 19.70 -2.47 8.31
CA GLU A 92 20.65 -3.49 7.85
C GLU A 92 22.05 -3.29 8.45
N ASN A 93 22.50 -2.04 8.63
CA ASN A 93 23.81 -1.77 9.20
C ASN A 93 23.78 -1.93 10.73
N PRO A 94 24.58 -2.85 11.33
CA PRO A 94 24.57 -3.07 12.77
C PRO A 94 24.94 -1.82 13.61
N VAL A 95 25.80 -0.95 13.07
CA VAL A 95 26.23 0.30 13.74
C VAL A 95 25.09 1.31 13.82
N TYR A 96 24.21 1.36 12.80
CA TYR A 96 23.03 2.22 12.84
C TYR A 96 21.88 1.55 13.60
N ASN A 97 21.69 0.24 13.42
CA ASN A 97 20.63 -0.50 14.08
C ASN A 97 20.77 -0.46 15.61
N SER A 98 21.99 -0.63 16.12
CA SER A 98 22.30 -0.52 17.55
C SER A 98 22.05 0.87 18.16
N ARG A 99 21.92 1.92 17.34
CA ARG A 99 21.58 3.27 17.82
C ARG A 99 20.08 3.47 18.03
N PHE A 100 19.23 2.57 17.52
CA PHE A 100 17.80 2.63 17.80
C PHE A 100 17.55 2.28 19.27
N LYS A 101 16.93 3.23 20.00
CA LYS A 101 16.55 3.05 21.41
C LYS A 101 15.21 2.31 21.57
N SER A 102 14.42 2.19 20.51
CA SER A 102 13.09 1.59 20.52
C SER A 102 12.87 0.76 19.27
N ASP A 103 12.28 -0.43 19.45
CA ASP A 103 11.82 -1.26 18.35
C ASP A 103 10.66 -0.60 17.57
N GLU A 104 9.90 0.30 18.20
CA GLU A 104 8.87 1.08 17.51
C GLU A 104 9.46 1.92 16.37
N THR A 105 10.62 2.55 16.59
CA THR A 105 11.32 3.32 15.55
C THR A 105 11.79 2.39 14.42
N LYS A 106 12.28 1.19 14.74
CA LYS A 106 12.65 0.20 13.71
C LYS A 106 11.44 -0.19 12.88
N PHE A 107 10.31 -0.52 13.51
CA PHE A 107 9.09 -0.87 12.79
C PHE A 107 8.48 0.32 12.02
N PHE A 108 8.67 1.55 12.49
CA PHE A 108 8.34 2.75 11.72
C PHE A 108 9.15 2.80 10.43
N CYS A 109 10.47 2.63 10.50
CA CYS A 109 11.34 2.59 9.31
C CYS A 109 10.96 1.46 8.35
N LEU A 110 10.59 0.28 8.85
CA LEU A 110 10.10 -0.82 7.99
C LEU A 110 8.79 -0.47 7.28
N ARG A 111 7.85 0.20 7.96
CA ARG A 111 6.59 0.67 7.36
C ARG A 111 6.84 1.75 6.30
N VAL A 112 7.70 2.73 6.59
CA VAL A 112 8.11 3.76 5.64
C VAL A 112 8.74 3.13 4.42
N MET A 113 9.73 2.24 4.60
CA MET A 113 10.41 1.53 3.51
C MET A 113 9.41 0.83 2.58
N VAL A 114 8.50 0.02 3.12
CA VAL A 114 7.52 -0.71 2.31
C VAL A 114 6.53 0.22 1.63
N GLY A 115 6.08 1.27 2.33
CA GLY A 115 5.21 2.30 1.76
C GLY A 115 5.85 2.95 0.53
N VAL A 116 7.07 3.46 0.65
CA VAL A 116 7.74 4.15 -0.47
C VAL A 116 8.18 3.20 -1.59
N ILE A 117 8.47 1.93 -1.30
CA ILE A 117 8.69 0.89 -2.33
C ILE A 117 7.46 0.74 -3.20
N ILE A 118 6.28 0.66 -2.59
CA ILE A 118 5.02 0.49 -3.32
C ILE A 118 4.70 1.76 -4.11
N LEU A 119 4.86 2.95 -3.53
CA LEU A 119 4.68 4.20 -4.28
C LEU A 119 5.63 4.29 -5.48
N TYR A 120 6.91 3.96 -5.30
CA TYR A 120 7.89 3.93 -6.38
C TYR A 120 7.47 2.94 -7.48
N ASP A 121 6.99 1.75 -7.10
CA ASP A 121 6.55 0.75 -8.06
C ASP A 121 5.35 1.20 -8.90
N HIS A 122 4.46 2.04 -8.38
CA HIS A 122 3.34 2.57 -9.15
C HIS A 122 3.72 3.73 -10.08
N VAL A 123 4.72 4.52 -9.67
CA VAL A 123 5.12 5.77 -10.35
C VAL A 123 6.23 5.55 -11.37
N HIS A 124 7.22 4.70 -11.06
CA HIS A 124 8.39 4.52 -11.90
C HIS A 124 8.04 3.71 -13.17
N PRO A 125 8.51 4.11 -14.37
CA PRO A 125 8.07 3.51 -15.64
C PRO A 125 8.30 2.00 -15.75
N VAL A 126 9.39 1.50 -15.16
CA VAL A 126 9.74 0.06 -15.16
C VAL A 126 9.47 -0.63 -13.82
N GLY A 127 8.88 0.09 -12.85
CA GLY A 127 8.60 -0.41 -11.51
C GLY A 127 9.82 -0.55 -10.61
N ALA A 128 9.55 -1.03 -9.39
CA ALA A 128 10.55 -1.24 -8.33
C ALA A 128 11.38 -2.51 -8.53
N PHE A 129 10.90 -3.45 -9.34
CA PHE A 129 11.46 -4.81 -9.48
C PHE A 129 12.44 -4.96 -10.65
N ALA A 130 12.52 -3.96 -11.53
CA ALA A 130 13.49 -3.95 -12.63
C ALA A 130 14.92 -3.86 -12.11
N LYS A 131 15.89 -4.42 -12.86
CA LYS A 131 17.31 -4.35 -12.50
C LYS A 131 17.88 -2.93 -12.46
N THR A 132 17.25 -2.02 -13.21
CA THR A 132 17.62 -0.59 -13.26
C THR A 132 16.90 0.24 -12.20
N SER A 133 16.10 -0.37 -11.33
CA SER A 133 15.42 0.29 -10.21
C SER A 133 16.45 0.90 -9.27
N GLY A 134 16.15 2.10 -8.75
CA GLY A 134 16.94 2.72 -7.68
C GLY A 134 16.76 2.07 -6.32
N ILE A 135 15.97 0.99 -6.21
CA ILE A 135 15.66 0.30 -4.95
C ILE A 135 16.17 -1.14 -4.96
N GLU A 136 16.92 -1.47 -3.91
CA GLU A 136 17.38 -2.82 -3.59
C GLU A 136 16.27 -3.71 -2.99
N VAL A 137 15.20 -3.96 -3.77
CA VAL A 137 13.98 -4.66 -3.29
C VAL A 137 14.28 -6.05 -2.73
N LYS A 138 15.22 -6.79 -3.34
CA LYS A 138 15.64 -8.12 -2.84
C LYS A 138 16.18 -8.03 -1.42
N SER A 139 17.00 -7.04 -1.13
CA SER A 139 17.60 -6.81 0.18
C SER A 139 16.55 -6.32 1.18
N SER A 140 15.62 -5.45 0.75
CA SER A 140 14.48 -5.02 1.58
C SER A 140 13.57 -6.19 1.98
N ILE A 141 13.29 -7.14 1.08
CA ILE A 141 12.48 -8.33 1.40
C ILE A 141 13.21 -9.24 2.38
N LYS A 142 14.52 -9.46 2.20
CA LYS A 142 15.33 -10.24 3.16
C LYS A 142 15.32 -9.60 4.54
N LEU A 143 15.55 -8.29 4.61
CA LEU A 143 15.53 -7.52 5.85
C LEU A 143 14.19 -7.66 6.59
N LEU A 144 13.07 -7.68 5.86
CA LEU A 144 11.74 -7.95 6.43
C LEU A 144 11.66 -9.39 6.96
N LYS A 145 12.11 -10.39 6.19
CA LYS A 145 12.10 -11.80 6.62
C LYS A 145 12.98 -12.10 7.84
N ASP A 146 14.01 -11.29 8.06
CA ASP A 146 14.89 -11.41 9.23
C ASP A 146 14.24 -10.85 10.52
N GLN A 147 13.08 -10.18 10.40
CA GLN A 147 12.32 -9.73 11.57
C GLN A 147 11.51 -10.87 12.18
N GLU A 148 11.09 -10.68 13.44
CA GLU A 148 10.26 -11.65 14.14
C GLU A 148 8.99 -12.00 13.34
N PRO A 149 8.72 -13.30 13.08
CA PRO A 149 7.54 -13.74 12.36
C PRO A 149 6.25 -13.16 12.96
N GLY A 150 5.30 -12.80 12.09
CA GLY A 150 4.02 -12.21 12.51
C GLY A 150 4.04 -10.69 12.72
N LYS A 151 5.17 -10.08 13.13
CA LYS A 151 5.25 -8.61 13.30
C LYS A 151 5.27 -7.83 11.98
N VAL A 152 5.76 -8.46 10.92
CA VAL A 152 5.92 -7.85 9.58
C VAL A 152 5.07 -8.51 8.48
N GLU A 153 4.23 -9.49 8.83
CA GLU A 153 3.46 -10.24 7.84
C GLU A 153 2.52 -9.33 7.04
N GLY A 154 1.94 -8.31 7.68
CA GLY A 154 1.15 -7.29 6.99
C GLY A 154 1.95 -6.49 5.95
N LEU A 155 3.25 -6.29 6.17
CA LEU A 155 4.14 -5.59 5.24
C LEU A 155 4.53 -6.48 4.05
N LEU A 156 4.83 -7.74 4.30
CA LEU A 156 5.07 -8.73 3.24
C LEU A 156 3.82 -8.89 2.36
N ASN A 157 2.63 -8.93 2.97
CA ASN A 157 1.38 -8.97 2.24
C ASN A 157 1.09 -7.69 1.44
N ALA A 158 1.46 -6.51 1.95
CA ALA A 158 1.37 -5.29 1.15
C ALA A 158 2.25 -5.37 -0.11
N LEU A 159 3.47 -5.92 0.00
CA LEU A 159 4.34 -6.16 -1.16
C LEU A 159 3.75 -7.22 -2.12
N ARG A 160 3.02 -8.22 -1.62
CA ARG A 160 2.40 -9.26 -2.48
C ARG A 160 1.21 -8.75 -3.28
N TYR A 161 0.36 -7.94 -2.65
CA TYR A 161 -0.98 -7.65 -3.18
C TYR A 161 -1.17 -6.22 -3.68
N THR A 162 -0.28 -5.29 -3.31
CA THR A 162 -0.45 -3.86 -3.64
C THR A 162 0.56 -3.38 -4.69
N THR A 163 1.63 -4.13 -4.95
CA THR A 163 2.59 -3.80 -6.01
C THR A 163 1.99 -3.99 -7.39
N LYS A 164 2.41 -3.15 -8.34
CA LYS A 164 1.99 -3.16 -9.73
C LYS A 164 2.79 -4.17 -10.56
N HIS A 165 4.12 -4.20 -10.41
CA HIS A 165 5.00 -4.93 -11.34
C HIS A 165 5.54 -6.26 -10.79
N LEU A 166 5.16 -6.70 -9.58
CA LEU A 166 5.62 -7.97 -9.01
C LEU A 166 5.28 -9.17 -9.90
N GLN A 167 4.13 -9.14 -10.57
CA GLN A 167 3.66 -10.26 -11.39
C GLN A 167 4.22 -10.25 -12.82
N ASP A 168 4.87 -9.17 -13.25
CA ASP A 168 5.43 -9.03 -14.59
C ASP A 168 6.43 -10.12 -14.94
N GLU A 169 6.49 -10.51 -16.21
CA GLU A 169 7.46 -11.50 -16.70
C GLU A 169 8.92 -11.02 -16.53
N SER A 170 9.14 -9.70 -16.58
CA SER A 170 10.42 -9.05 -16.38
C SER A 170 10.93 -9.14 -14.93
N THR A 171 10.03 -9.36 -13.96
CA THR A 171 10.38 -9.44 -12.53
C THR A 171 11.18 -10.72 -12.25
N PRO A 172 12.40 -10.61 -11.66
CA PRO A 172 13.25 -11.77 -11.39
C PRO A 172 12.55 -12.87 -10.58
N ARG A 173 12.58 -14.12 -11.08
CA ARG A 173 11.95 -15.28 -10.41
C ARG A 173 12.35 -15.42 -8.95
N GLN A 174 13.62 -15.13 -8.62
CA GLN A 174 14.11 -15.16 -7.24
C GLN A 174 13.33 -14.21 -6.31
N ILE A 175 12.93 -13.03 -6.79
CA ILE A 175 12.14 -12.08 -5.99
C ILE A 175 10.72 -12.62 -5.80
N LYS A 176 10.10 -13.18 -6.85
CA LYS A 176 8.79 -13.82 -6.75
C LYS A 176 8.81 -14.96 -5.71
N THR A 177 9.84 -15.80 -5.72
CA THR A 177 10.01 -16.88 -4.72
C THR A 177 10.19 -16.34 -3.29
N LEU A 178 10.84 -15.18 -3.13
CA LEU A 178 10.95 -14.56 -1.80
C LEU A 178 9.61 -14.06 -1.27
N LEU A 179 8.65 -13.71 -2.13
CA LEU A 179 7.32 -13.26 -1.74
C LEU A 179 6.23 -14.32 -1.95
N ALA A 180 6.62 -15.54 -2.31
CA ALA A 180 5.71 -16.68 -2.34
C ALA A 180 5.18 -17.04 -0.93
#